data_AF-A0A498LW17-F1
#
_entry.id   AF-A0A498LW17-F1
#
_cell.length_a   1.000
_cell.length_b   1.000
_cell.length_c   1.000
_cell.angle_alpha   90.00
_cell.angle_beta   90.00
_cell.angle_gamma   90.00
#
_symmetry.space_group_name_H-M   'P 1'
#
loop_
_entity.id
_entity.type
_entity.pdbx_description
1 polymer ?
#
loop_
_entity_poly.entity_id
_entity_poly.type
_entity_poly.pdbx_seq_one_letter_code
_entity_poly.pdbx_strand_id
1 'polypeptide(L)'
;MPEQVVRYVTELTECIKVKSSDEDADDSSNFVKFFPTFIWAVRDFTLELKIDGKDVTEDEYLDFALKLKHAPEKMSCLESLSAAISSEFLKVTDHFCQFVFNYSSVKRLKDGYTVTGRVLGHLANTYVDTISSGSVPCLENAVIAMAVIENEASVKVGLQVYQSGMEKLKESFPLELKDVSSKHQHLSSTATQAFMKRSFRDTDGKYLKSLEVGSVSSFWMMVNG
;
A
#
# COMPACT_ATOMS: atom_id res chain seq x y z
N MET A 1 -31.32 4.34 1.01
CA MET A 1 -29.91 4.42 0.58
C MET A 1 -29.89 5.00 -0.82
N PRO A 2 -29.05 6.00 -1.17
CA PRO A 2 -28.85 6.32 -2.57
C PRO A 2 -28.34 5.04 -3.25
N GLU A 3 -29.06 4.52 -4.24
CA GLU A 3 -28.67 3.32 -5.00
C GLU A 3 -27.20 3.37 -5.44
N GLN A 4 -26.69 4.58 -5.70
CA GLN A 4 -25.31 4.90 -6.05
C GLN A 4 -24.25 4.28 -5.09
N VAL A 5 -24.44 4.34 -3.76
CA VAL A 5 -23.38 3.93 -2.80
C VAL A 5 -23.28 2.40 -2.69
N VAL A 6 -24.43 1.71 -2.63
CA VAL A 6 -24.47 0.25 -2.60
C VAL A 6 -24.07 -0.33 -3.95
N ARG A 7 -24.46 0.34 -5.05
CA ARG A 7 -24.06 -0.04 -6.41
C ARG A 7 -22.55 0.08 -6.60
N TYR A 8 -21.92 1.14 -6.07
CA TYR A 8 -20.46 1.29 -6.11
C TYR A 8 -19.76 0.08 -5.49
N VAL A 9 -20.23 -0.41 -4.34
CA VAL A 9 -19.64 -1.59 -3.68
C VAL A 9 -19.83 -2.87 -4.50
N THR A 10 -20.96 -3.05 -5.16
CA THR A 10 -21.21 -4.23 -6.03
C THR A 10 -20.47 -4.16 -7.36
N GLU A 11 -20.17 -2.97 -7.87
CA GLU A 11 -19.43 -2.75 -9.12
C GLU A 11 -17.89 -2.79 -8.91
N LEU A 12 -17.40 -2.81 -7.67
CA LEU A 12 -15.96 -2.84 -7.37
C LEU A 12 -15.26 -4.07 -7.95
N THR A 13 -15.96 -5.21 -8.05
CA THR A 13 -15.43 -6.43 -8.68
C THR A 13 -15.29 -6.29 -10.19
N GLU A 14 -16.00 -5.35 -10.82
CA GLU A 14 -15.88 -5.04 -12.25
C GLU A 14 -14.81 -3.97 -12.52
N CYS A 15 -14.49 -3.14 -11.53
CA CYS A 15 -13.59 -1.99 -11.67
C CYS A 15 -12.13 -2.27 -11.28
N ILE A 16 -11.84 -3.39 -10.61
CA ILE A 16 -10.50 -3.73 -10.11
C ILE A 16 -10.26 -5.22 -10.34
N LYS A 17 -9.06 -5.61 -10.80
CA LYS A 17 -8.62 -7.01 -10.78
C LYS A 17 -7.63 -7.25 -9.65
N VAL A 18 -7.75 -8.36 -8.93
CA VAL A 18 -6.78 -8.71 -7.87
C VAL A 18 -5.61 -9.51 -8.46
N LYS A 19 -5.88 -10.38 -9.44
CA LYS A 19 -4.88 -11.16 -10.17
C LYS A 19 -4.79 -10.77 -11.64
N SER A 20 -3.67 -11.14 -12.25
CA SER A 20 -3.38 -10.90 -13.67
C SER A 20 -3.79 -12.06 -14.60
N SER A 21 -3.96 -13.29 -14.07
CA SER A 21 -4.31 -14.48 -14.84
C SER A 21 -5.82 -14.73 -14.90
N ASP A 22 -6.35 -15.05 -16.08
CA ASP A 22 -7.75 -15.44 -16.32
C ASP A 22 -8.06 -16.92 -15.98
N GLU A 23 -7.19 -17.62 -15.24
CA GLU A 23 -7.56 -18.94 -14.71
C GLU A 23 -8.66 -18.76 -13.66
N ASP A 24 -9.75 -19.52 -13.80
CA ASP A 24 -11.02 -19.54 -13.02
C ASP A 24 -10.87 -19.78 -11.49
N ALA A 25 -9.87 -19.19 -10.85
CA ALA A 25 -9.75 -19.12 -9.42
C ALA A 25 -10.65 -17.97 -8.95
N ASP A 26 -11.81 -18.31 -8.39
CA ASP A 26 -12.72 -17.42 -7.67
C ASP A 26 -12.00 -16.23 -7.02
N ASP A 27 -11.97 -15.11 -7.74
CA ASP A 27 -11.17 -13.96 -7.34
C ASP A 27 -11.79 -13.31 -6.10
N SER A 28 -13.06 -13.60 -5.81
CA SER A 28 -13.80 -13.12 -4.62
C SER A 28 -13.11 -13.52 -3.32
N SER A 29 -12.55 -14.75 -3.24
CA SER A 29 -11.75 -15.21 -2.09
C SER A 29 -10.44 -14.42 -1.90
N ASN A 30 -9.89 -13.86 -2.99
CA ASN A 30 -8.74 -12.96 -2.93
C ASN A 30 -9.17 -11.54 -2.60
N PHE A 31 -10.31 -11.07 -3.11
CA PHE A 31 -10.89 -9.76 -2.77
C PHE A 31 -11.08 -9.62 -1.26
N VAL A 32 -11.63 -10.62 -0.56
CA VAL A 32 -11.81 -10.58 0.91
C VAL A 32 -10.49 -10.35 1.65
N LYS A 33 -9.36 -10.84 1.14
CA LYS A 33 -8.03 -10.66 1.78
C LYS A 33 -7.49 -9.24 1.63
N PHE A 34 -7.93 -8.48 0.62
CA PHE A 34 -7.42 -7.15 0.33
C PHE A 34 -8.45 -6.05 0.51
N PHE A 35 -9.72 -6.40 0.69
CA PHE A 35 -10.77 -5.43 0.94
C PHE A 35 -10.54 -4.76 2.29
N PRO A 36 -10.70 -3.43 2.39
CA PRO A 36 -10.61 -2.75 3.67
C PRO A 36 -11.71 -3.23 4.62
N THR A 37 -11.51 -3.03 5.92
CA THR A 37 -12.60 -3.14 6.89
C THR A 37 -13.72 -2.20 6.47
N PHE A 38 -14.94 -2.73 6.38
CA PHE A 38 -16.12 -1.93 6.09
C PHE A 38 -16.67 -1.34 7.38
N ILE A 39 -16.80 -0.01 7.43
CA ILE A 39 -17.38 0.71 8.56
C ILE A 39 -18.47 1.61 8.00
N TRP A 40 -19.68 1.51 8.56
CA TRP A 40 -20.80 2.34 8.14
C TRP A 40 -21.11 3.41 9.18
N ALA A 41 -20.77 4.65 8.86
CA ALA A 41 -21.19 5.81 9.64
C ALA A 41 -22.58 6.28 9.16
N VAL A 42 -23.63 6.00 9.94
CA VAL A 42 -24.98 6.54 9.69
C VAL A 42 -25.08 7.92 10.33
N ARG A 43 -25.21 8.96 9.50
CA ARG A 43 -25.37 10.34 9.95
C ARG A 43 -26.84 10.64 10.23
N ASP A 44 -27.08 11.58 11.14
CA ASP A 44 -28.40 12.11 11.47
C ASP A 44 -29.42 11.01 11.82
N PHE A 45 -28.98 10.04 12.62
CA PHE A 45 -29.81 8.93 13.07
C PHE A 45 -30.92 9.43 14.00
N THR A 46 -32.16 9.40 13.51
CA THR A 46 -33.36 9.90 14.20
C THR A 46 -34.32 8.78 14.64
N LEU A 47 -33.94 7.53 14.40
CA LEU A 47 -34.76 6.35 14.70
C LEU A 47 -34.50 5.85 16.11
N GLU A 48 -35.48 5.17 16.70
CA GLU A 48 -35.23 4.41 17.93
C GLU A 48 -34.32 3.21 17.61
N LEU A 49 -33.31 2.97 18.44
CA LEU A 49 -32.40 1.83 18.33
C LEU A 49 -33.08 0.56 18.88
N LYS A 50 -34.20 0.19 18.25
CA LYS A 50 -35.03 -0.96 18.64
C LYS A 50 -35.44 -1.81 17.46
N ILE A 51 -35.52 -3.12 17.70
CA ILE A 51 -36.11 -4.10 16.78
C ILE A 51 -37.21 -4.83 17.55
N ASP A 52 -38.42 -4.86 16.99
CA ASP A 52 -39.61 -5.47 17.62
C ASP A 52 -39.84 -5.00 19.07
N GLY A 53 -39.58 -3.72 19.33
CA GLY A 53 -39.74 -3.08 20.65
C GLY A 53 -38.64 -3.37 21.67
N LYS A 54 -37.59 -4.12 21.31
CA LYS A 54 -36.43 -4.40 22.15
C LYS A 54 -35.27 -3.49 21.79
N ASP A 55 -34.57 -2.95 22.79
CA ASP A 55 -33.32 -2.21 22.59
C ASP A 55 -32.25 -3.13 22.01
N VAL A 56 -31.51 -2.64 21.02
CA VAL A 56 -30.44 -3.37 20.32
C VAL A 56 -29.19 -2.50 20.20
N THR A 57 -28.06 -3.09 19.81
CA THR A 57 -26.84 -2.33 19.49
C THR A 57 -26.87 -1.78 18.06
N GLU A 58 -25.96 -0.87 17.74
CA GLU A 58 -25.78 -0.32 16.39
C GLU A 58 -25.45 -1.42 15.36
N ASP A 59 -24.66 -2.41 15.77
CA ASP A 59 -24.29 -3.57 14.92
C ASP A 59 -25.49 -4.49 14.68
N GLU A 60 -26.28 -4.78 15.72
CA GLU A 60 -27.51 -5.58 15.61
C GLU A 60 -28.55 -4.89 14.73
N TYR A 61 -28.66 -3.56 14.85
CA TYR A 61 -29.52 -2.74 14.00
C TYR A 61 -29.10 -2.79 12.54
N LEU A 62 -27.80 -2.70 12.27
CA LEU A 62 -27.24 -2.81 10.93
C LEU A 62 -27.50 -4.20 10.31
N ASP A 63 -27.23 -5.26 11.05
CA ASP A 63 -27.44 -6.64 10.59
C ASP A 63 -28.91 -6.90 10.23
N PHE A 64 -29.84 -6.33 11.01
CA PHE A 64 -31.26 -6.39 10.69
C PHE A 64 -31.60 -5.61 9.42
N ALA A 65 -31.10 -4.38 9.27
CA ALA A 65 -31.31 -3.57 8.08
C ALA A 65 -30.77 -4.24 6.79
N LEU A 66 -29.64 -4.94 6.88
CA LEU A 66 -29.04 -5.66 5.75
C LEU A 66 -29.87 -6.88 5.31
N LYS A 67 -30.59 -7.53 6.25
CA LYS A 67 -31.47 -8.68 5.96
C LYS A 67 -32.76 -8.29 5.22
N LEU A 68 -33.16 -7.02 5.28
CA LEU A 68 -34.46 -6.54 4.78
C LEU A 68 -34.51 -6.20 3.27
N LYS A 69 -33.50 -6.53 2.45
CA LYS A 69 -33.47 -6.06 1.05
C LYS A 69 -34.58 -6.66 0.14
N HIS A 70 -35.58 -5.84 -0.17
CA HIS A 70 -36.20 -5.64 -1.50
C HIS A 70 -36.17 -4.12 -1.84
N ALA A 71 -35.94 -3.77 -3.11
CA ALA A 71 -35.62 -2.40 -3.59
C ALA A 71 -36.86 -1.61 -4.09
N PRO A 72 -36.75 -0.36 -4.61
CA PRO A 72 -36.30 0.89 -3.97
C PRO A 72 -37.30 2.08 -4.19
N GLU A 73 -37.24 3.14 -3.36
CA GLU A 73 -37.79 4.46 -3.70
C GLU A 73 -36.78 5.60 -3.44
N LYS A 74 -36.80 6.60 -4.33
CA LYS A 74 -35.90 7.77 -4.36
C LYS A 74 -36.29 8.81 -3.31
N MET A 75 -35.31 9.39 -2.63
CA MET A 75 -35.48 10.63 -1.87
C MET A 75 -34.38 11.64 -2.20
N SER A 76 -34.79 12.91 -2.32
CA SER A 76 -34.01 14.08 -2.71
C SER A 76 -33.23 14.69 -1.54
N CYS A 77 -32.13 15.35 -1.88
CA CYS A 77 -31.16 15.99 -1.00
C CYS A 77 -31.71 17.28 -0.36
N LEU A 78 -31.26 17.59 0.86
CA LEU A 78 -31.55 18.84 1.57
C LEU A 78 -30.22 19.34 2.16
N GLU A 79 -29.80 20.54 1.75
CA GLU A 79 -28.57 21.18 2.22
C GLU A 79 -28.85 22.34 3.17
N SER A 80 -27.90 22.44 4.12
CA SER A 80 -27.54 23.56 4.98
C SER A 80 -28.24 23.65 6.33
N LEU A 81 -27.42 23.53 7.39
CA LEU A 81 -27.55 24.27 8.65
C LEU A 81 -26.17 24.34 9.32
N SER A 82 -25.77 25.54 9.74
CA SER A 82 -24.66 25.77 10.67
C SER A 82 -25.20 25.93 12.09
N ALA A 83 -24.65 25.23 13.07
CA ALA A 83 -24.67 25.61 14.49
C ALA A 83 -23.73 24.72 15.30
N ALA A 84 -23.37 25.17 16.51
CA ALA A 84 -22.48 24.52 17.46
C ALA A 84 -22.76 23.02 17.62
N ILE A 85 -21.68 22.23 17.64
CA ILE A 85 -21.73 20.77 17.68
C ILE A 85 -22.25 20.31 19.05
N SER A 86 -23.27 19.45 19.05
CA SER A 86 -23.80 18.80 20.26
C SER A 86 -22.70 18.04 21.00
N SER A 87 -22.69 18.10 22.34
CA SER A 87 -21.74 17.34 23.17
C SER A 87 -21.93 15.83 23.03
N GLU A 88 -23.14 15.37 22.74
CA GLU A 88 -23.44 13.97 22.44
C GLU A 88 -22.82 13.56 21.11
N PHE A 89 -22.93 14.41 20.08
CA PHE A 89 -22.25 14.19 18.80
C PHE A 89 -20.74 14.14 18.98
N LEU A 90 -20.15 15.03 19.78
CA LEU A 90 -18.70 15.02 20.05
C LEU A 90 -18.26 13.71 20.71
N LYS A 91 -19.01 13.20 21.69
CA LYS A 91 -18.73 11.90 22.34
C LYS A 91 -18.78 10.75 21.34
N VAL A 92 -19.80 10.71 20.50
CA VAL A 92 -19.93 9.68 19.46
C VAL A 92 -18.79 9.78 18.45
N THR A 93 -18.42 11.00 18.02
CA THR A 93 -17.28 11.17 17.10
C THR A 93 -15.95 10.80 17.71
N ASP A 94 -15.73 11.08 19.00
CA ASP A 94 -14.50 10.69 19.70
C ASP A 94 -14.40 9.16 19.81
N HIS A 95 -15.49 8.50 20.23
CA HIS A 95 -15.55 7.04 20.27
C HIS A 95 -15.31 6.43 18.87
N PHE A 96 -15.94 6.98 17.83
CA PHE A 96 -15.72 6.56 16.45
C PHE A 96 -14.26 6.72 16.03
N CYS A 97 -13.63 7.87 16.31
CA CYS A 97 -12.21 8.09 16.00
C CYS A 97 -11.33 7.06 16.70
N GLN A 98 -11.54 6.84 18.00
CA GLN A 98 -10.79 5.86 18.78
C GLN A 98 -10.98 4.44 18.25
N PHE A 99 -12.21 4.07 17.90
CA PHE A 99 -12.52 2.79 17.26
C PHE A 99 -11.72 2.62 15.96
N VAL A 100 -11.75 3.61 15.06
CA VAL A 100 -11.00 3.57 13.81
C VAL A 100 -9.50 3.44 14.09
N PHE A 101 -8.92 4.22 15.00
CA PHE A 101 -7.49 4.14 15.31
C PHE A 101 -7.08 2.81 15.94
N ASN A 102 -7.90 2.24 16.81
CA ASN A 102 -7.56 1.02 17.54
C ASN A 102 -7.76 -0.26 16.71
N TYR A 103 -8.76 -0.27 15.82
CA TYR A 103 -9.13 -1.47 15.06
C TYR A 103 -8.65 -1.44 13.59
N SER A 104 -8.18 -0.30 13.08
CA SER A 104 -7.59 -0.25 11.74
C SER A 104 -6.26 -0.98 11.71
N SER A 105 -6.18 -2.03 10.91
CA SER A 105 -4.92 -2.73 10.67
C SER A 105 -4.03 -1.95 9.69
N VAL A 106 -2.72 -2.06 9.88
CA VAL A 106 -1.75 -1.57 8.89
C VAL A 106 -1.97 -2.32 7.58
N LYS A 107 -2.10 -1.59 6.47
CA LYS A 107 -2.33 -2.18 5.16
C LYS A 107 -1.14 -3.05 4.72
N ARG A 108 -1.43 -4.28 4.26
CA ARG A 108 -0.43 -5.24 3.77
C ARG A 108 -0.80 -5.76 2.38
N LEU A 109 0.22 -6.13 1.61
CA LEU A 109 0.09 -6.82 0.31
C LEU A 109 0.05 -8.35 0.50
N LYS A 110 -0.17 -9.11 -0.58
CA LYS A 110 -0.37 -10.57 -0.58
C LYS A 110 0.75 -11.36 0.13
N ASP A 111 1.98 -10.86 0.11
CA ASP A 111 3.13 -11.51 0.75
C ASP A 111 3.49 -10.89 2.12
N GLY A 112 2.57 -10.12 2.71
CA GLY A 112 2.76 -9.48 4.00
C GLY A 112 3.61 -8.20 3.99
N TYR A 113 3.99 -7.69 2.82
CA TYR A 113 4.68 -6.40 2.75
C TYR A 113 3.78 -5.27 3.23
N THR A 114 4.26 -4.52 4.20
CA THR A 114 3.60 -3.31 4.71
C THR A 114 3.57 -2.23 3.65
N VAL A 115 2.39 -1.67 3.42
CA VAL A 115 2.21 -0.51 2.54
C VAL A 115 2.62 0.74 3.30
N THR A 116 3.78 1.29 2.97
CA THR A 116 4.26 2.59 3.48
C THR A 116 3.77 3.73 2.57
N GLY A 117 3.96 4.99 2.98
CA GLY A 117 3.58 6.15 2.15
C GLY A 117 4.22 6.15 0.75
N ARG A 118 5.45 5.66 0.63
CA ARG A 118 6.14 5.48 -0.66
C ARG A 118 5.44 4.46 -1.56
N VAL A 119 5.09 3.31 -0.98
CA VAL A 119 4.38 2.21 -1.67
C VAL A 119 3.00 2.68 -2.09
N LEU A 120 2.27 3.37 -1.20
CA LEU A 120 0.96 3.95 -1.48
C LEU A 120 1.01 4.96 -2.64
N GLY A 121 1.99 5.86 -2.66
CA GLY A 121 2.14 6.85 -3.73
C GLY A 121 2.34 6.21 -5.10
N HIS A 122 3.13 5.14 -5.20
CA HIS A 122 3.30 4.43 -6.47
C HIS A 122 2.04 3.67 -6.89
N LEU A 123 1.35 3.01 -5.95
CA LEU A 123 0.08 2.34 -6.24
C LEU A 123 -0.97 3.34 -6.75
N ALA A 124 -1.07 4.50 -6.10
CA ALA A 124 -1.98 5.56 -6.51
C ALA A 124 -1.68 6.05 -7.93
N ASN A 125 -0.42 6.38 -8.24
CA ASN A 125 0.00 6.79 -9.59
C ASN A 125 -0.31 5.70 -10.62
N THR A 126 0.08 4.45 -10.34
CA THR A 126 -0.15 3.33 -11.27
C THR A 126 -1.63 3.13 -11.56
N TYR A 127 -2.49 3.19 -10.54
CA TYR A 127 -3.93 3.05 -10.72
C TYR A 127 -4.53 4.21 -11.51
N VAL A 128 -4.15 5.45 -11.20
CA VAL A 128 -4.62 6.63 -11.93
C VAL A 128 -4.20 6.56 -13.40
N ASP A 129 -2.94 6.22 -13.69
CA ASP A 129 -2.43 6.09 -15.06
C ASP A 129 -3.17 4.98 -15.82
N THR A 130 -3.39 3.83 -15.16
CA THR A 130 -4.08 2.68 -15.77
C THR A 130 -5.53 3.04 -16.10
N ILE A 131 -6.27 3.65 -15.17
CA ILE A 131 -7.65 4.12 -15.38
C ILE A 131 -7.69 5.16 -16.50
N SER A 132 -6.76 6.12 -16.47
CA SER A 132 -6.70 7.20 -17.47
C SER A 132 -6.41 6.67 -18.88
N SER A 133 -5.73 5.53 -19.00
CA SER A 133 -5.50 4.83 -20.27
C SER A 133 -6.70 4.01 -20.75
N GLY A 134 -7.79 3.93 -19.98
CA GLY A 134 -8.96 3.08 -20.27
C GLY A 134 -8.78 1.61 -19.91
N SER A 135 -7.67 1.26 -19.24
CA SER A 135 -7.40 -0.10 -18.77
C SER A 135 -7.90 -0.31 -17.34
N VAL A 136 -8.16 -1.56 -16.96
CA VAL A 136 -8.59 -1.92 -15.60
C VAL A 136 -7.36 -2.11 -14.71
N PRO A 137 -7.26 -1.42 -13.56
CA PRO A 137 -6.19 -1.63 -12.60
C PRO A 137 -6.13 -3.07 -12.09
N CYS A 138 -4.92 -3.64 -12.10
CA CYS A 138 -4.64 -4.93 -11.49
C CYS A 138 -3.64 -4.74 -10.34
N LEU A 139 -4.03 -5.15 -9.13
CA LEU A 139 -3.20 -5.00 -7.93
C LEU A 139 -1.85 -5.73 -8.08
N GLU A 140 -1.87 -6.96 -8.58
CA GLU A 140 -0.66 -7.76 -8.78
C GLU A 140 0.32 -7.09 -9.76
N ASN A 141 -0.19 -6.63 -10.90
CA ASN A 141 0.62 -5.93 -11.90
C ASN A 141 1.24 -4.65 -11.35
N ALA A 142 0.46 -3.87 -10.59
CA ALA A 142 0.95 -2.64 -9.97
C ALA A 142 2.10 -2.92 -8.99
N VAL A 143 1.97 -3.96 -8.16
CA VAL A 143 3.02 -4.34 -7.20
C VAL A 143 4.26 -4.90 -7.91
N ILE A 144 4.11 -5.67 -9.00
CA ILE A 144 5.24 -6.17 -9.80
C ILE A 144 6.00 -5.01 -10.45
N ALA A 145 5.29 -4.09 -11.12
CA ALA A 145 5.89 -2.93 -11.77
C ALA A 145 6.66 -2.06 -10.76
N MET A 146 6.07 -1.82 -9.58
CA MET A 146 6.75 -1.14 -8.48
C MET A 146 8.03 -1.83 -8.02
N ALA A 147 8.02 -3.15 -7.85
CA ALA A 147 9.19 -3.91 -7.42
C ALA A 147 10.36 -3.73 -8.40
N VAL A 148 10.08 -3.75 -9.70
CA VAL A 148 11.09 -3.47 -10.73
C VAL A 148 11.65 -2.06 -10.57
N ILE A 149 10.79 -1.04 -10.55
CA ILE A 149 11.21 0.37 -10.46
C ILE A 149 12.04 0.64 -9.20
N GLU A 150 11.57 0.17 -8.04
CA GLU A 150 12.24 0.42 -6.76
C GLU A 150 13.57 -0.32 -6.66
N ASN A 151 13.64 -1.57 -7.14
CA ASN A 151 14.89 -2.32 -7.09
C ASN A 151 15.93 -1.77 -8.08
N GLU A 152 15.54 -1.37 -9.29
CA GLU A 152 16.45 -0.70 -10.23
C GLU A 152 17.01 0.61 -9.66
N ALA A 153 16.16 1.43 -9.04
CA ALA A 153 16.59 2.64 -8.36
C ALA A 153 17.53 2.32 -7.19
N SER A 154 17.25 1.25 -6.44
CA SER A 154 18.08 0.81 -5.30
C SER A 154 19.45 0.33 -5.74
N VAL A 155 19.57 -0.39 -6.88
CA VAL A 155 20.87 -0.79 -7.45
C VAL A 155 21.68 0.45 -7.81
N LYS A 156 21.07 1.44 -8.47
CA LYS A 156 21.74 2.70 -8.83
C LYS A 156 22.27 3.44 -7.59
N VAL A 157 21.46 3.55 -6.54
CA VAL A 157 21.86 4.18 -5.27
C VAL A 157 23.00 3.41 -4.60
N GLY A 158 22.91 2.08 -4.51
CA GLY A 158 23.95 1.24 -3.94
C GLY A 158 25.28 1.38 -4.69
N LEU A 159 25.25 1.32 -6.02
CA LEU A 159 26.44 1.51 -6.85
C LEU A 159 27.04 2.90 -6.69
N GLN A 160 26.22 3.95 -6.64
CA GLN A 160 26.70 5.31 -6.41
C GLN A 160 27.42 5.44 -5.06
N VAL A 161 26.88 4.85 -4.00
CA VAL A 161 27.51 4.82 -2.68
C VAL A 161 28.87 4.11 -2.73
N TYR A 162 28.91 2.93 -3.37
CA TYR A 162 30.13 2.16 -3.53
C TYR A 162 31.20 2.94 -4.32
N GLN A 163 30.84 3.44 -5.51
CA GLN A 163 31.72 4.19 -6.41
C GLN A 163 32.25 5.46 -5.76
N SER A 164 31.38 6.25 -5.10
CA SER A 164 31.82 7.46 -4.40
C SER A 164 32.79 7.17 -3.26
N GLY A 165 32.61 6.03 -2.56
CA GLY A 165 33.54 5.58 -1.53
C GLY A 165 34.89 5.12 -2.10
N MET A 166 34.86 4.48 -3.26
CA MET A 166 36.05 4.04 -3.98
C MET A 166 36.84 5.23 -4.54
N GLU A 167 36.20 6.22 -5.15
CA GLU A 167 36.89 7.43 -5.62
C GLU A 167 37.63 8.16 -4.49
N LYS A 168 37.03 8.25 -3.30
CA LYS A 168 37.72 8.79 -2.12
C LYS A 168 38.93 7.95 -1.69
N LEU A 169 38.84 6.63 -1.82
CA LEU A 169 39.97 5.75 -1.55
C LEU A 169 41.11 6.00 -2.54
N LYS A 170 40.80 6.36 -3.79
CA LYS A 170 41.78 6.65 -4.86
C LYS A 170 42.77 7.75 -4.46
N GLU A 171 42.31 8.75 -3.69
CA GLU A 171 43.15 9.84 -3.17
C GLU A 171 44.24 9.37 -2.20
N SER A 172 44.10 8.17 -1.62
CA SER A 172 45.02 7.62 -0.61
C SER A 172 46.05 6.64 -1.18
N PHE A 173 46.10 6.43 -2.50
CA PHE A 173 47.06 5.51 -3.11
C PHE A 173 48.50 6.06 -3.10
N PRO A 174 49.53 5.18 -3.00
CA PRO A 174 49.46 3.72 -2.96
C PRO A 174 49.13 3.14 -1.56
N LEU A 175 48.37 2.05 -1.51
CA LEU A 175 47.95 1.34 -0.29
C LEU A 175 48.35 -0.13 -0.31
N GLU A 176 48.47 -0.77 0.86
CA GLU A 176 48.65 -2.23 0.91
C GLU A 176 47.36 -2.96 0.53
N LEU A 177 47.50 -4.14 -0.07
CA LEU A 177 46.37 -4.98 -0.50
C LEU A 177 45.36 -5.26 0.61
N LYS A 178 45.86 -5.43 1.86
CA LYS A 178 45.01 -5.68 3.04
C LYS A 178 44.08 -4.49 3.33
N ASP A 179 44.58 -3.26 3.14
CA ASP A 179 43.83 -2.04 3.43
C ASP A 179 42.80 -1.77 2.33
N VAL A 180 43.18 -2.02 1.07
CA VAL A 180 42.27 -1.97 -0.08
C VAL A 180 41.13 -2.98 0.05
N SER A 181 41.44 -4.22 0.44
CA SER A 181 40.44 -5.29 0.64
C SER A 181 39.48 -4.98 1.79
N SER A 182 40.00 -4.54 2.94
CA SER A 182 39.19 -4.11 4.08
C SER A 182 38.23 -2.98 3.70
N LYS A 183 38.70 -2.01 2.92
CA LYS A 183 37.87 -0.89 2.47
C LYS A 183 36.82 -1.34 1.46
N HIS A 184 37.17 -2.20 0.51
CA HIS A 184 36.22 -2.81 -0.43
C HIS A 184 35.07 -3.51 0.32
N GLN A 185 35.39 -4.36 1.30
CA GLN A 185 34.38 -5.08 2.08
C GLN A 185 33.44 -4.12 2.81
N HIS A 186 33.99 -3.08 3.43
CA HIS A 186 33.20 -2.05 4.11
C HIS A 186 32.28 -1.27 3.16
N LEU A 187 32.80 -0.84 2.00
CA LEU A 187 32.02 -0.11 1.00
C LEU A 187 30.94 -0.99 0.38
N SER A 188 31.24 -2.26 0.11
CA SER A 188 30.27 -3.25 -0.36
C SER A 188 29.14 -3.44 0.65
N SER A 189 29.46 -3.61 1.93
CA SER A 189 28.46 -3.69 3.01
C SER A 189 27.59 -2.43 3.09
N THR A 190 28.21 -1.24 2.98
CA THR A 190 27.48 0.04 3.02
C THR A 190 26.56 0.21 1.81
N ALA A 191 27.00 -0.20 0.62
CA ALA A 191 26.20 -0.19 -0.59
C ALA A 191 24.99 -1.15 -0.49
N THR A 192 25.21 -2.36 0.04
CA THR A 192 24.13 -3.33 0.30
C THR A 192 23.13 -2.78 1.31
N GLN A 193 23.58 -2.12 2.38
CA GLN A 193 22.67 -1.47 3.34
C GLN A 193 21.85 -0.35 2.68
N ALA A 194 22.47 0.47 1.82
CA ALA A 194 21.77 1.51 1.08
C ALA A 194 20.71 0.94 0.12
N PHE A 195 21.04 -0.17 -0.55
CA PHE A 195 20.09 -0.93 -1.38
C PHE A 195 18.92 -1.47 -0.55
N MET A 196 19.20 -2.19 0.54
CA MET A 196 18.18 -2.84 1.37
C MET A 196 17.18 -1.85 1.97
N LYS A 197 17.60 -0.61 2.23
CA LYS A 197 16.74 0.45 2.76
C LYS A 197 15.62 0.84 1.79
N ARG A 198 15.81 0.63 0.48
CA ARG A 198 14.88 1.05 -0.57
C ARG A 198 14.31 -0.12 -1.38
N SER A 199 15.04 -1.22 -1.48
CA SER A 199 14.64 -2.39 -2.25
C SER A 199 13.27 -2.91 -1.81
N PHE A 200 12.50 -3.43 -2.76
CA PHE A 200 11.16 -3.91 -2.53
C PHE A 200 10.92 -5.19 -3.32
N ARG A 201 10.57 -6.29 -2.63
CA ARG A 201 10.25 -7.60 -3.24
C ARG A 201 11.32 -8.15 -4.21
N ASP A 202 12.61 -8.03 -3.86
CA ASP A 202 13.71 -8.70 -4.59
C ASP A 202 13.83 -10.18 -4.19
N THR A 203 12.76 -10.96 -4.38
CA THR A 203 12.61 -12.30 -3.79
C THR A 203 13.59 -13.34 -4.36
N ASP A 204 14.02 -13.17 -5.61
CA ASP A 204 15.01 -14.02 -6.29
C ASP A 204 16.46 -13.51 -6.11
N GLY A 205 16.62 -12.37 -5.43
CA GLY A 205 17.89 -11.68 -5.22
C GLY A 205 18.54 -11.20 -6.51
N LYS A 206 17.77 -11.05 -7.61
CA LYS A 206 18.30 -10.65 -8.91
C LYS A 206 18.97 -9.28 -8.84
N TYR A 207 18.34 -8.32 -8.17
CA TYR A 207 18.84 -6.96 -8.11
C TYR A 207 19.99 -6.83 -7.13
N LEU A 208 19.96 -7.53 -5.99
CA LEU A 208 21.10 -7.62 -5.09
C LEU A 208 22.34 -8.19 -5.78
N LYS A 209 22.20 -9.29 -6.53
CA LYS A 209 23.32 -9.85 -7.33
C LYS A 209 23.83 -8.84 -8.36
N SER A 210 22.95 -8.07 -8.99
CA SER A 210 23.34 -7.02 -9.92
C SER A 210 24.19 -5.92 -9.25
N LEU A 211 23.87 -5.56 -8.00
CA LEU A 211 24.66 -4.62 -7.21
C LEU A 211 26.04 -5.19 -6.86
N GLU A 212 26.11 -6.44 -6.44
CA GLU A 212 27.37 -7.12 -6.08
C GLU A 212 28.31 -7.19 -7.29
N VAL A 213 27.81 -7.64 -8.44
CA VAL A 213 28.56 -7.72 -9.70
C VAL A 213 29.06 -6.33 -10.13
N GLY A 214 28.20 -5.31 -10.07
CA GLY A 214 28.59 -3.94 -10.42
C GLY A 214 29.64 -3.34 -9.47
N SER A 215 29.59 -3.69 -8.19
CA SER A 215 30.57 -3.26 -7.18
C SER A 215 31.93 -3.90 -7.44
N VAL A 216 31.97 -5.20 -7.75
CA VAL A 216 33.20 -5.92 -8.14
C VAL A 216 33.77 -5.36 -9.45
N SER A 217 32.92 -5.09 -10.44
CA SER A 217 33.37 -4.47 -11.70
C SER A 217 34.00 -3.09 -11.45
N SER A 218 33.35 -2.25 -10.64
CA SER A 218 33.88 -0.92 -10.27
C SER A 218 35.20 -1.01 -9.49
N PHE A 219 35.36 -2.03 -8.62
CA PHE A 219 36.62 -2.31 -7.92
C PHE A 219 37.77 -2.55 -8.90
N TRP A 220 37.57 -3.46 -9.84
CA TRP A 220 38.60 -3.86 -10.79
C TRP A 220 39.03 -2.74 -11.73
N MET A 221 38.09 -1.90 -12.18
CA MET A 221 38.40 -0.76 -13.03
C MET A 221 39.29 0.27 -12.33
N MET A 222 39.13 0.44 -11.02
CA MET A 222 39.89 1.46 -10.27
C MET A 222 41.27 0.97 -9.81
N VAL A 223 41.43 -0.33 -9.57
CA VAL A 223 42.73 -0.90 -9.13
C VAL A 223 43.67 -1.17 -10.31
N ASN A 224 43.13 -1.41 -11.53
CA ASN A 224 43.94 -1.73 -12.71
C ASN A 224 43.96 -0.63 -13.79
N GLY A 225 43.26 0.48 -13.60
CA GLY A 225 43.16 1.59 -14.56
C GLY A 225 43.82 2.85 -14.05
#